data_AF-A0AAN6E9C8-F1
#
_entry.id   AF-A0AAN6E9C8-F1
#
_cell.length_a   1.000
_cell.length_b   1.000
_cell.length_c   1.000
_cell.angle_alpha   90.00
_cell.angle_beta   90.00
_cell.angle_gamma   90.00
#
_symmetry.space_group_name_H-M   'P 1'
#
loop_
_entity.id
_entity.type
_entity.pdbx_description
1 polymer ?
#
loop_
_entity_poly.entity_id
_entity_poly.type
_entity_poly.pdbx_seq_one_letter_code
_entity_poly.pdbx_strand_id
1 'polypeptide(L)'
;MNIAQPVNSRVDGVSFTFYEPEEVRRMSVKQVVNPVLLDSLGNPTNGGLYDPAMGPFTRNHLCGTCSLSYFDCPGHFGHIELPAVVVNPMMFDTLYRFLQGCCPYCHHFTFKRVTAIRFVSKLRLLEYGFVQEANDLDNLLPRTGKSQDDDDDMEEDEDAPSNKKGGESADEYIDRIKQYVDDCLAKPTRATYKVTMVNQVRRQLIKDLIARSRNFTCQNCRGPVPRLRRDGYLKIFREPLTNKQRIAQQAKNFNYRDVMELDALAIEKEMKGKTPAVNGSAAGEMDVDEESEDNTDESEGEGDDTYDSIDAYPKKTAGTTSAKTSVFMTPLHLRNHLRLLFSNEAELTRLLFQQRDPQMANAVDVLSSKNLGSTLTLPANVRTPIGLADMFFIEALPVAPTKFRPASVMNDEVMENPQNVYLGAILKICVFMRNVVDPDADVADVDSRAVAEAAEATQGGLNYERVISTWVRLQQSVNNVMDSSKNPVLGKNGKPADP
;
A
#
# COMPACT_ATOMS: atom_id res chain seq x y z
N MET A 1 -41.02 -5.54 -15.48
CA MET A 1 -41.13 -4.07 -15.51
C MET A 1 -42.61 -3.73 -15.40
N ASN A 2 -43.05 -3.16 -14.27
CA ASN A 2 -44.46 -2.87 -14.02
C ASN A 2 -44.75 -1.40 -14.32
N ILE A 3 -45.58 -1.13 -15.34
CA ILE A 3 -45.93 0.25 -15.74
C ILE A 3 -46.70 1.02 -14.66
N ALA A 4 -47.32 0.31 -13.71
CA ALA A 4 -48.02 0.92 -12.58
C ALA A 4 -47.08 1.40 -11.45
N GLN A 5 -45.78 1.06 -11.51
CA GLN A 5 -44.78 1.46 -10.53
C GLN A 5 -43.61 2.18 -11.22
N PRO A 6 -43.75 3.47 -11.55
CA PRO A 6 -42.67 4.25 -12.12
C PRO A 6 -41.57 4.52 -11.09
N VAL A 7 -40.31 4.44 -11.52
CA VAL A 7 -39.12 4.81 -10.70
C VAL A 7 -38.64 6.17 -11.18
N ASN A 8 -38.64 7.17 -10.29
CA ASN A 8 -38.25 8.55 -10.63
C ASN A 8 -36.73 8.76 -10.63
N SER A 9 -35.97 7.89 -9.97
CA SER A 9 -34.52 7.96 -9.90
C SER A 9 -33.88 7.27 -11.10
N ARG A 10 -32.91 7.94 -11.72
CA ARG A 10 -32.07 7.37 -12.79
C ARG A 10 -30.60 7.41 -12.41
N VAL A 11 -29.85 6.42 -12.85
CA VAL A 11 -28.38 6.38 -12.70
C VAL A 11 -27.78 7.29 -13.77
N ASP A 12 -27.07 8.33 -13.36
CA ASP A 12 -26.44 9.32 -14.26
C ASP A 12 -25.00 8.91 -14.64
N GLY A 13 -24.27 8.28 -13.70
CA GLY A 13 -22.91 7.81 -13.89
C GLY A 13 -22.53 6.73 -12.87
N VAL A 14 -21.43 6.03 -13.14
CA VAL A 14 -20.85 5.02 -12.25
C VAL A 14 -19.38 5.32 -12.04
N SER A 15 -18.99 5.43 -10.77
CA SER A 15 -17.60 5.66 -10.35
C SER A 15 -16.98 4.35 -9.88
N PHE A 16 -15.75 4.09 -10.31
CA PHE A 16 -15.01 2.89 -9.94
C PHE A 16 -13.92 3.24 -8.93
N THR A 17 -13.90 2.52 -7.81
CA THR A 17 -12.89 2.63 -6.76
C THR A 17 -12.64 1.27 -6.11
N PHE A 18 -11.55 1.15 -5.35
CA PHE A 18 -11.24 -0.03 -4.54
C PHE A 18 -11.82 0.12 -3.14
N TYR A 19 -12.34 -0.93 -2.50
CA TYR A 19 -12.77 -0.81 -1.11
C TYR A 19 -11.58 -0.61 -0.17
N GLU A 20 -11.68 0.36 0.74
CA GLU A 20 -10.76 0.44 1.88
C GLU A 20 -11.13 -0.60 2.95
N PRO A 21 -10.16 -1.05 3.78
CA PRO A 21 -10.45 -2.03 4.84
C PRO A 21 -11.60 -1.59 5.76
N GLU A 22 -11.64 -0.32 6.15
CA GLU A 22 -12.72 0.23 6.98
C GLU A 22 -14.08 0.27 6.28
N GLU A 23 -14.09 0.46 4.96
CA GLU A 23 -15.33 0.39 4.17
C GLU A 23 -15.85 -1.04 4.12
N VAL A 24 -14.98 -2.03 3.94
CA VAL A 24 -15.35 -3.45 3.97
C VAL A 24 -15.94 -3.84 5.32
N ARG A 25 -15.30 -3.43 6.42
CA ARG A 25 -15.79 -3.70 7.78
C ARG A 25 -17.15 -3.04 8.04
N ARG A 26 -17.37 -1.81 7.54
CA ARG A 26 -18.65 -1.09 7.68
C ARG A 26 -19.79 -1.69 6.84
N MET A 27 -19.48 -2.19 5.64
CA MET A 27 -20.48 -2.84 4.78
C MET A 27 -20.84 -4.25 5.27
N SER A 28 -19.93 -4.89 6.00
CA SER A 28 -20.09 -6.27 6.44
C SER A 28 -20.97 -6.37 7.69
N VAL A 29 -21.85 -7.37 7.71
CA VAL A 29 -22.72 -7.66 8.86
C VAL A 29 -22.09 -8.64 9.85
N LYS A 30 -21.10 -9.42 9.38
CA LYS A 30 -20.49 -10.51 10.15
C LYS A 30 -19.06 -10.76 9.71
N GLN A 31 -18.16 -10.90 10.68
CA GLN A 31 -16.82 -11.42 10.46
C GLN A 31 -16.88 -12.96 10.39
N VAL A 32 -16.37 -13.54 9.31
CA VAL A 32 -16.27 -14.99 9.12
C VAL A 32 -14.94 -15.46 9.69
N VAL A 33 -15.01 -16.36 10.66
CA VAL A 33 -13.85 -16.84 11.41
C VAL A 33 -13.72 -18.36 11.33
N ASN A 34 -14.86 -19.07 11.31
CA ASN A 34 -14.90 -20.53 11.36
C ASN A 34 -14.71 -21.14 9.95
N PRO A 35 -13.69 -21.99 9.72
CA PRO A 35 -13.51 -22.67 8.45
C PRO A 35 -14.51 -23.83 8.21
N VAL A 36 -15.19 -24.32 9.25
CA VAL A 36 -16.18 -25.40 9.15
C VAL A 36 -17.50 -24.84 8.63
N LEU A 37 -18.05 -25.43 7.56
CA LEU A 37 -19.25 -24.94 6.89
C LEU A 37 -20.56 -25.33 7.58
N LEU A 38 -20.71 -26.62 7.85
CA LEU A 38 -21.90 -27.25 8.39
C LEU A 38 -21.50 -28.07 9.62
N ASP A 39 -22.37 -28.08 10.62
CA ASP A 39 -22.26 -28.96 11.78
C ASP A 39 -22.68 -30.39 11.43
N SER A 40 -22.45 -31.34 12.34
CA SER A 40 -22.81 -32.76 12.25
C SER A 40 -24.30 -33.01 11.93
N LEU A 41 -25.17 -32.05 12.28
CA LEU A 41 -26.61 -32.07 11.99
C LEU A 41 -26.97 -31.47 10.62
N GLY A 42 -25.99 -31.06 9.80
CA GLY A 42 -26.20 -30.43 8.50
C GLY A 42 -26.63 -28.97 8.54
N ASN A 43 -26.62 -28.34 9.73
CA ASN A 43 -26.96 -26.93 9.90
C ASN A 43 -25.73 -26.03 9.69
N PRO A 44 -25.90 -24.82 9.13
CA PRO A 44 -24.80 -23.85 9.04
C PRO A 44 -24.21 -23.50 10.41
N THR A 45 -22.90 -23.48 10.51
CA THR A 45 -22.18 -23.06 11.71
C THR A 45 -22.25 -21.54 11.90
N ASN A 46 -22.28 -21.09 13.14
CA ASN A 46 -22.15 -19.66 13.46
C ASN A 46 -20.70 -19.20 13.17
N GLY A 47 -20.55 -18.05 12.53
CA GLY A 47 -19.25 -17.51 12.10
C GLY A 47 -18.61 -18.26 10.92
N GLY A 48 -19.33 -19.21 10.29
CA GLY A 48 -18.93 -19.93 9.10
C GLY A 48 -19.30 -19.22 7.79
N LEU A 49 -18.92 -19.79 6.65
CA LEU A 49 -19.19 -19.19 5.34
C LEU A 49 -20.67 -19.20 4.92
N TYR A 50 -21.51 -19.99 5.59
CA TYR A 50 -22.97 -20.06 5.42
C TYR A 50 -23.75 -19.49 6.63
N ASP A 51 -23.12 -18.64 7.42
CA ASP A 51 -23.76 -18.00 8.58
C ASP A 51 -25.12 -17.37 8.20
N PRO A 52 -26.21 -17.64 8.97
CA PRO A 52 -27.54 -17.10 8.72
C PRO A 52 -27.61 -15.57 8.60
N ALA A 53 -26.68 -14.83 9.22
CA ALA A 53 -26.58 -13.37 9.11
C ALA A 53 -26.28 -12.91 7.66
N MET A 54 -25.51 -13.67 6.89
CA MET A 54 -25.20 -13.35 5.49
C MET A 54 -26.35 -13.70 4.53
N GLY A 55 -27.39 -14.38 5.02
CA GLY A 55 -28.56 -14.79 4.27
C GLY A 55 -29.01 -16.21 4.62
N PRO A 56 -30.28 -16.56 4.33
CA PRO A 56 -30.81 -17.88 4.61
C PRO A 56 -30.15 -18.94 3.70
N PHE A 57 -29.72 -20.05 4.30
CA PHE A 57 -29.08 -21.16 3.58
C PHE A 57 -30.08 -22.00 2.78
N THR A 58 -31.25 -22.31 3.36
CA THR A 58 -32.34 -23.05 2.70
C THR A 58 -33.64 -22.24 2.70
N ARG A 59 -34.64 -22.72 1.95
CA ARG A 59 -35.95 -22.07 1.81
C ARG A 59 -36.73 -21.93 3.13
N ASN A 60 -36.44 -22.79 4.11
CA ASN A 60 -37.15 -22.83 5.38
C ASN A 60 -36.46 -21.99 6.46
N HIS A 61 -35.25 -21.48 6.19
CA HIS A 61 -34.55 -20.60 7.11
C HIS A 61 -34.84 -19.13 6.81
N LEU A 62 -34.83 -18.34 7.88
CA LEU A 62 -34.93 -16.88 7.80
C LEU A 62 -33.54 -16.27 7.90
N CYS A 63 -33.37 -15.09 7.31
CA CYS A 63 -32.12 -14.34 7.45
C CYS A 63 -31.91 -13.83 8.89
N GLY A 64 -30.71 -14.00 9.43
CA GLY A 64 -30.35 -13.46 10.75
C GLY A 64 -30.28 -11.93 10.81
N THR A 65 -30.14 -11.24 9.67
CA THR A 65 -30.01 -9.76 9.62
C THR A 65 -31.31 -9.06 9.22
N CYS A 66 -31.91 -9.42 8.08
CA CYS A 66 -33.16 -8.78 7.64
C CYS A 66 -34.43 -9.53 8.03
N SER A 67 -34.32 -10.74 8.59
CA SER A 67 -35.47 -11.60 8.95
C SER A 67 -36.42 -11.94 7.80
N LEU A 68 -36.00 -11.68 6.56
CA LEU A 68 -36.74 -12.03 5.35
C LEU A 68 -36.52 -13.49 4.95
N SER A 69 -37.46 -14.00 4.14
CA SER A 69 -37.42 -15.34 3.55
C SER A 69 -36.27 -15.48 2.52
N TYR A 70 -36.03 -16.71 2.05
CA TYR A 70 -35.04 -17.00 1.01
C TYR A 70 -35.24 -16.22 -0.30
N PHE A 71 -36.50 -15.96 -0.68
CA PHE A 71 -36.80 -15.27 -1.94
C PHE A 71 -36.66 -13.75 -1.83
N ASP A 72 -37.11 -13.19 -0.71
CA ASP A 72 -37.18 -11.75 -0.49
C ASP A 72 -35.87 -11.14 0.03
N CYS A 73 -35.01 -11.96 0.65
CA CYS A 73 -33.73 -11.50 1.16
C CYS A 73 -32.80 -11.07 0.00
N PRO A 74 -32.24 -9.84 0.05
CA PRO A 74 -31.23 -9.39 -0.93
C PRO A 74 -29.87 -10.06 -0.71
N GLY A 75 -29.61 -10.56 0.50
CA GLY A 75 -28.30 -11.06 0.95
C GLY A 75 -27.45 -9.95 1.58
N HIS A 76 -26.62 -10.31 2.56
CA HIS A 76 -25.75 -9.37 3.27
C HIS A 76 -24.28 -9.80 3.17
N PHE A 77 -23.39 -8.81 3.05
CA PHE A 77 -21.95 -9.07 2.93
C PHE A 77 -21.36 -9.51 4.27
N GLY A 78 -20.45 -10.48 4.21
CA GLY A 78 -19.53 -10.80 5.30
C GLY A 78 -18.14 -10.23 5.01
N HIS A 79 -17.22 -10.38 5.95
CA HIS A 79 -15.80 -10.13 5.69
C HIS A 79 -14.91 -11.16 6.41
N ILE A 80 -13.73 -11.42 5.84
CA ILE A 80 -12.65 -12.18 6.49
C ILE A 80 -11.55 -11.19 6.81
N GLU A 81 -11.18 -11.11 8.08
CA GLU A 81 -10.03 -10.33 8.52
C GLU A 81 -8.75 -11.15 8.32
N LEU A 82 -7.83 -10.65 7.50
CA LEU A 82 -6.55 -11.30 7.25
C LEU A 82 -5.57 -10.93 8.37
N PRO A 83 -4.89 -11.89 9.01
CA PRO A 83 -3.93 -11.59 10.07
C PRO A 83 -2.66 -10.88 9.55
N ALA A 84 -2.44 -10.90 8.24
CA ALA A 84 -1.33 -10.22 7.60
C ALA A 84 -1.78 -9.57 6.29
N VAL A 85 -1.17 -8.43 5.97
CA VAL A 85 -1.46 -7.67 4.75
C VAL A 85 -1.04 -8.46 3.52
N VAL A 86 -1.92 -8.55 2.53
CA VAL A 86 -1.68 -9.28 1.28
C VAL A 86 -1.66 -8.26 0.13
N VAL A 87 -0.84 -8.50 -0.91
CA VAL A 87 -0.82 -7.63 -2.09
C VAL A 87 -2.03 -7.91 -2.96
N ASN A 88 -2.68 -6.86 -3.46
CA ASN A 88 -3.77 -6.97 -4.42
C ASN A 88 -3.26 -7.48 -5.79
N PRO A 89 -3.65 -8.69 -6.24
CA PRO A 89 -3.15 -9.27 -7.48
C PRO A 89 -3.57 -8.47 -8.73
N MET A 90 -4.65 -7.69 -8.67
CA MET A 90 -5.10 -6.86 -9.80
C MET A 90 -4.21 -5.63 -10.02
N MET A 91 -3.56 -5.15 -8.97
CA MET A 91 -2.72 -3.95 -9.02
C MET A 91 -1.22 -4.23 -8.86
N PHE A 92 -0.83 -5.51 -8.74
CA PHE A 92 0.55 -5.94 -8.55
C PHE A 92 1.54 -5.38 -9.60
N ASP A 93 1.18 -5.38 -10.89
CA ASP A 93 2.05 -4.83 -11.94
C ASP A 93 2.29 -3.34 -11.80
N THR A 94 1.28 -2.61 -11.33
CA THR A 94 1.37 -1.17 -11.07
C THR A 94 2.21 -0.95 -9.83
N LEU A 95 1.90 -1.63 -8.73
CA LEU A 95 2.70 -1.64 -7.49
C LEU A 95 4.18 -1.84 -7.78
N TYR A 96 4.53 -2.91 -8.50
CA TYR A 96 5.92 -3.24 -8.82
C TYR A 96 6.62 -2.14 -9.61
N ARG A 97 5.92 -1.50 -10.57
CA ARG A 97 6.44 -0.36 -11.33
C ARG A 97 6.70 0.88 -10.47
N PHE A 98 5.84 1.16 -9.49
CA PHE A 98 6.03 2.27 -8.55
C PHE A 98 7.17 1.99 -7.57
N LEU A 99 7.24 0.76 -7.03
CA LEU A 99 8.34 0.34 -6.15
C LEU A 99 9.71 0.42 -6.83
N GLN A 100 9.81 0.01 -8.11
CA GLN A 100 11.04 0.19 -8.90
C GLN A 100 11.44 1.66 -9.07
N GLY A 101 10.47 2.57 -9.00
CA GLY A 101 10.66 4.01 -9.11
C GLY A 101 10.86 4.73 -7.78
N CYS A 102 10.72 4.03 -6.65
CA CYS A 102 10.86 4.59 -5.32
C CYS A 102 12.33 4.56 -4.87
N CYS A 103 12.82 5.68 -4.35
CA CYS A 103 14.10 5.67 -3.66
C CYS A 103 13.93 5.15 -2.22
N PRO A 104 14.67 4.11 -1.80
CA PRO A 104 14.53 3.56 -0.46
C PRO A 104 15.02 4.47 0.68
N TYR A 105 15.75 5.55 0.36
CA TYR A 105 16.33 6.44 1.37
C TYR A 105 15.51 7.71 1.57
N CYS A 106 15.09 8.35 0.48
CA CYS A 106 14.34 9.60 0.56
C CYS A 106 12.83 9.42 0.31
N HIS A 107 12.37 8.23 -0.07
CA HIS A 107 10.97 7.93 -0.39
C HIS A 107 10.34 8.94 -1.36
N HIS A 108 11.11 9.36 -2.36
CA HIS A 108 10.62 10.13 -3.51
C HIS A 108 10.85 9.30 -4.77
N PHE A 109 10.23 9.71 -5.89
CA PHE A 109 10.59 9.12 -7.17
C PHE A 109 12.07 9.37 -7.50
N THR A 110 12.69 8.46 -8.25
CA THR A 110 14.13 8.57 -8.56
C THR A 110 14.49 9.74 -9.48
N PHE A 111 13.53 10.37 -10.16
CA PHE A 111 13.78 11.53 -11.03
C PHE A 111 13.85 12.85 -10.23
N LYS A 112 14.41 13.90 -10.83
CA LYS A 112 14.47 15.24 -10.22
C LYS A 112 13.09 15.80 -9.91
N ARG A 113 12.98 16.57 -8.80
CA ARG A 113 11.78 17.33 -8.40
C ARG A 113 11.19 18.18 -9.52
N VAL A 114 12.03 18.83 -10.33
CA VAL A 114 11.62 19.62 -11.50
C VAL A 114 10.83 18.77 -12.51
N THR A 115 11.26 17.54 -12.74
CA THR A 115 10.56 16.59 -13.63
C THR A 115 9.22 16.15 -13.02
N ALA A 116 9.16 15.97 -11.70
CA ALA A 116 7.92 15.67 -10.98
C ALA A 116 6.86 16.75 -11.23
N ILE A 117 7.24 18.00 -11.01
CA ILE A 117 6.36 19.17 -11.14
C ILE A 117 5.91 19.36 -12.59
N ARG A 118 6.77 19.07 -13.57
CA ARG A 118 6.38 19.04 -14.99
C ARG A 118 5.27 18.01 -15.25
N PHE A 119 5.37 16.80 -14.69
CA PHE A 119 4.31 15.80 -14.83
C PHE A 119 3.02 16.20 -14.11
N VAL A 120 3.12 16.74 -12.89
CA VAL A 120 1.97 17.28 -12.13
C VAL A 120 1.26 18.35 -12.96
N SER A 121 2.00 19.32 -13.48
CA SER A 121 1.48 20.43 -14.27
C SER A 121 0.74 19.96 -15.52
N LYS A 122 1.33 19.02 -16.26
CA LYS A 122 0.69 18.43 -17.44
C LYS A 122 -0.58 17.65 -17.09
N LEU A 123 -0.54 16.83 -16.05
CA LEU A 123 -1.71 16.05 -15.62
C LEU A 123 -2.83 16.99 -15.17
N ARG A 124 -2.50 18.08 -14.44
CA ARG A 124 -3.46 19.11 -14.04
C ARG A 124 -4.10 19.77 -15.26
N LEU A 125 -3.32 20.22 -16.25
CA LEU A 125 -3.87 20.78 -17.49
C LEU A 125 -4.80 19.81 -18.25
N LEU A 126 -4.44 18.53 -18.28
CA LEU A 126 -5.27 17.50 -18.92
C LEU A 126 -6.60 17.23 -18.19
N GLU A 127 -6.68 17.43 -16.86
CA GLU A 127 -7.96 17.33 -16.15
C GLU A 127 -8.98 18.37 -16.61
N TYR A 128 -8.50 19.56 -17.01
CA TYR A 128 -9.33 20.63 -17.57
C TYR A 128 -9.52 20.53 -19.09
N GLY A 129 -8.90 19.53 -19.73
CA GLY A 129 -8.98 19.31 -21.17
C GLY A 129 -8.00 20.13 -22.02
N PHE A 130 -7.02 20.80 -21.42
CA PHE A 130 -6.03 21.62 -22.13
C PHE A 130 -4.88 20.77 -22.70
N VAL A 131 -5.08 20.21 -23.89
CA VAL A 131 -4.11 19.30 -24.53
C VAL A 131 -2.95 20.06 -25.20
N GLN A 132 -3.22 21.20 -25.85
CA GLN A 132 -2.18 21.99 -26.52
C GLN A 132 -1.21 22.58 -25.52
N GLU A 133 -1.75 23.20 -24.48
CA GLU A 133 -1.00 23.83 -23.40
C GLU A 133 -0.13 22.81 -22.65
N ALA A 134 -0.62 21.57 -22.47
CA ALA A 134 0.16 20.48 -21.89
C ALA A 134 1.34 20.03 -22.78
N ASN A 135 1.22 20.16 -24.10
CA ASN A 135 2.33 19.91 -25.03
C ASN A 135 3.28 21.11 -25.10
N ASP A 136 2.76 22.34 -25.06
CA ASP A 136 3.56 23.56 -25.09
C ASP A 136 4.45 23.69 -23.84
N LEU A 137 4.02 23.12 -22.72
CA LEU A 137 4.82 22.99 -21.50
C LEU A 137 6.12 22.20 -21.74
N ASP A 138 6.20 21.37 -22.79
CA ASP A 138 7.46 20.72 -23.17
C ASP A 138 8.52 21.69 -23.68
N ASN A 139 8.09 22.77 -24.33
CA ASN A 139 8.92 23.81 -24.94
C ASN A 139 9.43 24.84 -23.92
N LEU A 140 8.80 24.92 -22.74
CA LEU A 140 9.25 25.78 -21.66
C LEU A 140 10.49 25.15 -21.01
N LEU A 141 11.67 25.50 -21.50
CA LEU A 141 12.96 25.01 -20.97
C LEU A 141 13.57 26.02 -19.97
N PRO A 142 14.42 25.57 -19.03
CA PRO A 142 15.15 26.48 -18.14
C PRO A 142 15.95 27.50 -18.95
N ARG A 143 15.95 28.78 -18.54
CA ARG A 143 16.75 29.80 -19.21
C ARG A 143 18.23 29.55 -18.92
N THR A 144 18.93 28.96 -19.87
CA THR A 144 20.39 28.86 -19.84
C THR A 144 20.96 30.17 -20.38
N GLY A 145 21.72 30.91 -19.56
CA GLY A 145 22.48 32.05 -20.05
C GLY A 145 23.46 31.61 -21.13
N LYS A 146 23.10 31.82 -22.40
CA LYS A 146 24.06 31.82 -23.49
C LYS A 146 24.53 33.26 -23.63
N SER A 147 25.82 33.49 -23.38
CA SER A 147 26.55 34.58 -24.00
C SER A 147 26.35 34.44 -25.51
N GLN A 148 25.77 35.46 -26.11
CA GLN A 148 25.79 35.64 -27.55
C GLN A 148 27.13 36.30 -27.84
N ASP A 149 28.11 35.49 -28.25
CA ASP A 149 29.28 36.01 -28.96
C ASP A 149 28.77 36.44 -30.33
N ASP A 150 28.41 37.71 -30.46
CA ASP A 150 28.42 38.42 -31.73
C ASP A 150 29.45 39.55 -31.57
N ASP A 151 30.51 39.46 -32.37
CA ASP A 151 31.57 40.45 -32.56
C ASP A 151 31.01 41.86 -32.78
N ASP A 152 31.53 42.85 -32.05
CA ASP A 152 31.93 44.17 -32.56
C ASP A 152 32.57 45.02 -31.44
N ASP A 153 33.89 45.24 -31.59
CA ASP A 153 34.70 46.40 -31.17
C ASP A 153 34.24 47.31 -30.01
N MET A 154 35.02 47.34 -28.91
CA MET A 154 35.75 48.52 -28.39
C MET A 154 36.12 48.43 -26.88
N GLU A 155 37.42 48.58 -26.65
CA GLU A 155 38.14 49.21 -25.52
C GLU A 155 38.09 48.62 -24.10
N GLU A 156 39.30 48.50 -23.56
CA GLU A 156 39.69 48.05 -22.22
C GLU A 156 39.18 49.02 -21.14
N ASP A 157 38.53 48.49 -20.10
CA ASP A 157 38.58 49.07 -18.76
C ASP A 157 38.49 47.95 -17.71
N GLU A 158 39.56 47.85 -16.91
CA GLU A 158 39.68 46.98 -15.75
C GLU A 158 38.88 47.53 -14.55
N ASP A 159 38.50 46.63 -13.62
CA ASP A 159 37.85 46.85 -12.31
C ASP A 159 36.31 46.87 -12.21
N ALA A 160 35.71 45.67 -12.12
CA ALA A 160 34.51 45.41 -11.29
C ALA A 160 34.38 43.92 -10.90
N PRO A 161 33.91 43.58 -9.68
CA PRO A 161 34.00 42.23 -9.14
C PRO A 161 33.03 41.25 -9.82
N SER A 162 33.56 40.06 -10.06
CA SER A 162 32.95 38.92 -10.72
C SER A 162 31.73 38.35 -9.99
N ASN A 163 30.52 38.71 -10.42
CA ASN A 163 29.32 37.95 -10.05
C ASN A 163 28.15 38.06 -11.04
N LYS A 164 28.24 37.41 -12.22
CA LYS A 164 27.07 37.11 -13.07
C LYS A 164 27.27 35.79 -13.83
N LYS A 165 26.90 34.66 -13.21
CA LYS A 165 26.46 33.47 -13.97
C LYS A 165 24.92 33.44 -13.93
N GLY A 166 24.30 34.18 -14.84
CA GLY A 166 22.84 34.32 -14.95
C GLY A 166 22.17 33.07 -15.53
N GLY A 167 22.06 32.03 -14.72
CA GLY A 167 21.12 30.92 -14.96
C GLY A 167 19.92 31.05 -14.02
N GLU A 168 18.72 30.86 -14.54
CA GLU A 168 17.50 30.77 -13.72
C GLU A 168 17.64 29.60 -12.72
N SER A 169 17.33 29.85 -11.45
CA SER A 169 17.38 28.82 -10.41
C SER A 169 16.32 27.73 -10.66
N ALA A 170 16.55 26.53 -10.13
CA ALA A 170 15.59 25.43 -10.26
C ALA A 170 14.22 25.78 -9.64
N ASP A 171 14.21 26.58 -8.57
CA ASP A 171 12.99 27.00 -7.89
C ASP A 171 12.26 28.11 -8.67
N GLU A 172 12.99 29.08 -9.24
CA GLU A 172 12.43 30.10 -10.12
C GLU A 172 11.77 29.47 -11.36
N TYR A 173 12.42 28.46 -11.95
CA TYR A 173 11.87 27.70 -13.07
C TYR A 173 10.60 26.91 -12.68
N ILE A 174 10.56 26.35 -11.47
CA ILE A 174 9.37 25.67 -10.94
C ILE A 174 8.22 26.67 -10.80
N ASP A 175 8.47 27.85 -10.27
CA ASP A 175 7.43 28.84 -10.05
C ASP A 175 6.91 29.41 -11.38
N ARG A 176 7.78 29.57 -12.38
CA ARG A 176 7.35 29.91 -13.74
C ARG A 176 6.44 28.85 -14.37
N ILE A 177 6.71 27.57 -14.14
CA ILE A 177 5.82 26.48 -14.60
C ILE A 177 4.46 26.59 -13.91
N LYS A 178 4.43 26.81 -12.59
CA LYS A 178 3.16 26.95 -11.85
C LYS A 178 2.36 28.16 -12.34
N GLN A 179 3.02 29.30 -12.52
CA GLN A 179 2.39 30.50 -13.05
C GLN A 179 1.79 30.27 -14.43
N TYR A 180 2.51 29.60 -15.33
CA TYR A 180 1.97 29.22 -16.65
C TYR A 180 0.72 28.34 -16.54
N VAL A 181 0.71 27.37 -15.62
CA VAL A 181 -0.48 26.52 -15.38
C VAL A 181 -1.64 27.36 -14.88
N ASP A 182 -1.42 28.23 -13.90
CA ASP A 182 -2.48 29.06 -13.33
C ASP A 182 -3.05 30.06 -14.37
N ASP A 183 -2.20 30.65 -15.23
CA ASP A 183 -2.61 31.50 -16.35
C ASP A 183 -3.44 30.74 -17.40
N CYS A 184 -3.12 29.46 -17.62
CA CYS A 184 -3.89 28.59 -18.50
C CYS A 184 -5.24 28.22 -17.87
N LEU A 185 -5.28 27.96 -16.56
CA LEU A 185 -6.50 27.62 -15.82
C LEU A 185 -7.45 28.82 -15.65
N ALA A 186 -6.94 30.04 -15.68
CA ALA A 186 -7.76 31.25 -15.67
C ALA A 186 -8.61 31.40 -16.96
N LYS A 187 -8.22 30.73 -18.04
CA LYS A 187 -8.99 30.73 -19.29
C LYS A 187 -10.20 29.79 -19.15
N PRO A 188 -11.37 30.13 -19.74
CA PRO A 188 -12.53 29.26 -19.69
C PRO A 188 -12.21 27.88 -20.30
N THR A 189 -12.73 26.83 -19.69
CA THR A 189 -12.53 25.45 -20.15
C THR A 189 -12.99 25.29 -21.59
N ARG A 190 -12.07 24.89 -22.46
CA ARG A 190 -12.38 24.61 -23.86
C ARG A 190 -13.08 23.25 -23.94
N ALA A 191 -14.40 23.26 -24.08
CA ALA A 191 -15.24 22.07 -24.27
C ALA A 191 -14.96 21.31 -25.60
N THR A 192 -13.94 21.72 -26.36
CA THR A 192 -13.72 21.33 -27.75
C THR A 192 -12.98 20.00 -27.92
N TYR A 193 -12.27 19.50 -26.90
CA TYR A 193 -11.52 18.26 -27.02
C TYR A 193 -12.38 17.02 -26.77
N LYS A 194 -12.33 16.07 -27.71
CA LYS A 194 -12.88 14.73 -27.51
C LYS A 194 -12.16 14.07 -26.32
N VAL A 195 -12.94 13.55 -25.38
CA VAL A 195 -12.46 12.83 -24.17
C VAL A 195 -11.45 11.71 -24.51
N THR A 196 -11.56 11.10 -25.69
CA THR A 196 -10.64 10.08 -26.19
C THR A 196 -9.21 10.57 -26.37
N MET A 197 -9.01 11.79 -26.89
CA MET A 197 -7.68 12.38 -27.11
C MET A 197 -7.02 12.71 -25.78
N VAL A 198 -7.76 13.30 -24.84
CA VAL A 198 -7.29 13.60 -23.48
C VAL A 198 -6.82 12.32 -22.79
N ASN A 199 -7.61 11.25 -22.88
CA ASN A 199 -7.25 9.95 -22.31
C ASN A 199 -6.03 9.30 -22.98
N GLN A 200 -5.85 9.47 -24.28
CA GLN A 200 -4.66 8.96 -24.99
C GLN A 200 -3.40 9.68 -24.51
N VAL A 201 -3.40 11.02 -24.47
CA VAL A 201 -2.26 11.81 -24.02
C VAL A 201 -1.95 11.52 -22.55
N ARG A 202 -2.99 11.42 -21.69
CA ARG A 202 -2.84 11.02 -20.28
C ARG A 202 -2.17 9.65 -20.15
N ARG A 203 -2.60 8.64 -20.90
CA ARG A 203 -1.98 7.30 -20.88
C ARG A 203 -0.51 7.34 -21.33
N GLN A 204 -0.18 8.17 -22.32
CA GLN A 204 1.20 8.34 -22.78
C GLN A 204 2.07 8.99 -21.71
N LEU A 205 1.60 10.05 -21.05
CA LEU A 205 2.32 10.67 -19.94
C LEU A 205 2.58 9.71 -18.77
N ILE A 206 1.59 8.87 -18.42
CA ILE A 206 1.75 7.87 -17.36
C ILE A 206 2.81 6.83 -17.76
N LYS A 207 2.84 6.40 -19.02
CA LYS A 207 3.89 5.49 -19.52
C LYS A 207 5.27 6.14 -19.45
N ASP A 208 5.39 7.40 -19.84
CA ASP A 208 6.64 8.15 -19.82
C ASP A 208 7.14 8.38 -18.39
N LEU A 209 6.25 8.68 -17.45
CA LEU A 209 6.56 8.81 -16.03
C LEU A 209 7.14 7.52 -15.46
N ILE A 210 6.49 6.39 -15.72
CA ILE A 210 6.95 5.06 -15.27
C ILE A 210 8.28 4.68 -15.93
N ALA A 211 8.49 5.03 -17.20
CA ALA A 211 9.76 4.77 -17.87
C ALA A 211 10.90 5.58 -17.24
N ARG A 212 10.66 6.85 -16.92
CA ARG A 212 11.66 7.75 -16.31
C ARG A 212 11.97 7.45 -14.84
N SER A 213 11.09 6.76 -14.13
CA SER A 213 11.30 6.43 -12.71
C SER A 213 12.29 5.26 -12.51
N ARG A 214 12.62 4.50 -13.55
CA ARG A 214 13.50 3.32 -13.47
C ARG A 214 14.99 3.66 -13.49
N ASN A 215 15.45 4.41 -12.49
CA ASN A 215 16.88 4.75 -12.33
C ASN A 215 17.51 3.97 -11.18
N PHE A 216 18.76 3.56 -11.35
CA PHE A 216 19.55 2.87 -10.30
C PHE A 216 20.29 3.84 -9.38
N THR A 217 20.09 5.15 -9.58
CA THR A 217 20.61 6.23 -8.77
C THR A 217 19.51 7.29 -8.62
N CYS A 218 19.25 7.71 -7.39
CA CYS A 218 18.26 8.75 -7.14
C CYS A 218 18.80 10.11 -7.56
N GLN A 219 18.07 10.90 -8.34
CA GLN A 219 18.51 12.23 -8.74
C GLN A 219 18.27 13.30 -7.66
N ASN A 220 17.47 12.98 -6.63
CA ASN A 220 17.22 13.85 -5.48
C ASN A 220 18.34 13.69 -4.42
N CYS A 221 18.42 12.53 -3.77
CA CYS A 221 19.43 12.29 -2.74
C CYS A 221 20.76 11.74 -3.28
N ARG A 222 20.86 11.34 -4.55
CA ARG A 222 22.06 10.70 -5.13
C ARG A 222 22.44 9.36 -4.49
N GLY A 223 21.52 8.73 -3.76
CA GLY A 223 21.66 7.39 -3.19
C GLY A 223 21.51 6.28 -4.24
N PRO A 224 22.20 5.13 -4.08
CA PRO A 224 22.11 4.00 -5.00
C PRO A 224 20.82 3.21 -4.80
N VAL A 225 20.02 3.05 -5.85
CA VAL A 225 18.76 2.29 -5.75
C VAL A 225 19.02 0.81 -6.08
N PRO A 226 18.64 -0.12 -5.18
CA PRO A 226 18.80 -1.56 -5.41
C PRO A 226 17.83 -2.04 -6.50
N ARG A 227 18.19 -3.13 -7.19
CA ARG A 227 17.30 -3.74 -8.17
C ARG A 227 16.26 -4.60 -7.47
N LEU A 228 15.01 -4.51 -7.90
CA LEU A 228 13.93 -5.37 -7.44
C LEU A 228 13.66 -6.44 -8.49
N ARG A 229 13.70 -7.71 -8.09
CA ARG A 229 13.30 -8.87 -8.88
C ARG A 229 11.96 -9.37 -8.38
N ARG A 230 11.05 -9.74 -9.28
CA ARG A 230 9.78 -10.37 -8.91
C ARG A 230 9.79 -11.84 -9.31
N ASP A 231 9.09 -12.66 -8.53
CA ASP A 231 8.78 -14.05 -8.83
C ASP A 231 7.26 -14.23 -8.90
N GLY A 232 6.75 -14.32 -10.12
CA GLY A 232 5.32 -14.27 -10.41
C GLY A 232 4.62 -13.05 -9.78
N TYR A 233 3.47 -13.32 -9.17
CA TYR A 233 2.66 -12.38 -8.40
C TYR A 233 2.69 -12.68 -6.88
N LEU A 234 3.69 -13.46 -6.42
CA LEU A 234 3.78 -13.93 -5.04
C LEU A 234 4.90 -13.24 -4.27
N LYS A 235 6.12 -13.23 -4.81
CA LYS A 235 7.32 -12.79 -4.08
C LYS A 235 8.00 -11.63 -4.79
N ILE A 236 8.49 -10.67 -4.01
CA ILE A 236 9.36 -9.59 -4.47
C ILE A 236 10.66 -9.67 -3.69
N PHE A 237 11.77 -9.69 -4.41
CA PHE A 237 13.11 -9.78 -3.89
C PHE A 237 13.89 -8.51 -4.19
N ARG A 238 14.64 -8.04 -3.21
CA ARG A 238 15.64 -7.00 -3.37
C ARG A 238 16.99 -7.65 -3.63
N GLU A 239 17.60 -7.32 -4.76
CA GLU A 239 18.97 -7.74 -5.07
C GLU A 239 19.98 -6.94 -4.24
N PRO A 240 21.09 -7.57 -3.82
CA PRO A 240 22.16 -6.86 -3.13
C PRO A 240 22.77 -5.80 -4.04
N LEU A 241 23.22 -4.70 -3.43
CA LEU A 241 23.87 -3.62 -4.15
C LEU A 241 25.13 -4.12 -4.84
N THR A 242 25.37 -3.64 -6.06
CA THR A 242 26.61 -3.94 -6.78
C THR A 242 27.81 -3.32 -6.04
N ASN A 243 29.01 -3.88 -6.22
CA ASN A 243 30.23 -3.36 -5.58
C ASN A 243 30.44 -1.85 -5.83
N LYS A 244 30.14 -1.37 -7.05
CA LYS A 244 30.20 0.06 -7.40
C LYS A 244 29.20 0.90 -6.57
N GLN A 245 27.98 0.41 -6.42
CA GLN A 245 26.94 1.06 -5.63
C GLN A 245 27.27 1.05 -4.13
N ARG A 246 27.86 -0.04 -3.62
CA ARG A 246 28.27 -0.15 -2.22
C ARG A 246 29.35 0.88 -1.86
N ILE A 247 30.34 1.07 -2.73
CA ILE A 247 31.36 2.12 -2.57
C ILE A 247 30.70 3.51 -2.58
N ALA A 248 29.75 3.75 -3.51
CA ALA A 248 29.03 5.02 -3.57
C ALA A 248 28.14 5.27 -2.33
N GLN A 249 27.62 4.22 -1.71
CA GLN A 249 26.84 4.31 -0.48
C GLN A 249 27.73 4.68 0.71
N GLN A 250 28.88 4.00 0.86
CA GLN A 250 29.86 4.27 1.91
C GLN A 250 30.45 5.67 1.77
N ALA A 251 30.77 6.11 0.55
CA ALA A 251 31.33 7.44 0.29
C ALA A 251 30.39 8.59 0.66
N LYS A 252 29.07 8.36 0.69
CA LYS A 252 28.05 9.37 1.00
C LYS A 252 27.38 9.15 2.36
N ASN A 253 27.88 8.21 3.15
CA ASN A 253 27.36 7.82 4.46
C ASN A 253 25.84 7.58 4.47
N PHE A 254 25.31 6.96 3.41
CA PHE A 254 23.89 6.59 3.37
C PHE A 254 23.66 5.34 4.22
N ASN A 255 23.10 5.51 5.41
CA ASN A 255 22.58 4.39 6.17
C ASN A 255 21.17 4.04 5.69
N TYR A 256 20.90 2.76 5.49
CA TYR A 256 19.55 2.29 5.19
C TYR A 256 18.80 2.29 6.53
N ARG A 257 17.92 3.27 6.75
CA ARG A 257 16.99 3.21 7.89
C ARG A 257 15.90 2.23 7.52
N ASP A 258 15.63 1.27 8.39
CA ASP A 258 14.54 0.35 8.12
C ASP A 258 13.22 1.12 8.17
N VAL A 259 12.35 0.82 7.21
CA VAL A 259 11.09 1.54 7.04
C VAL A 259 10.10 1.17 8.13
N MET A 260 10.24 -0.02 8.72
CA MET A 260 9.44 -0.42 9.89
C MET A 260 9.75 0.46 11.11
N GLU A 261 11.02 0.84 11.31
CA GLU A 261 11.41 1.75 12.39
C GLU A 261 10.85 3.16 12.18
N LEU A 262 10.84 3.66 10.93
CA LEU A 262 10.27 4.97 10.61
C LEU A 262 8.76 5.02 10.85
N ASP A 263 8.05 3.96 10.50
CA ASP A 263 6.61 3.85 10.75
C ASP A 263 6.31 3.68 12.24
N ALA A 264 7.09 2.89 12.98
CA ALA A 264 6.96 2.78 14.44
C ALA A 264 7.17 4.13 15.13
N LEU A 265 8.22 4.87 14.73
CA LEU A 265 8.49 6.22 15.23
C LEU A 265 7.40 7.23 14.83
N ALA A 266 6.78 7.06 13.66
CA ALA A 266 5.64 7.89 13.24
C ALA A 266 4.40 7.60 14.09
N ILE A 267 4.10 6.32 14.35
CA ILE A 267 3.00 5.88 15.22
C ILE A 267 3.23 6.38 16.66
N GLU A 268 4.45 6.26 17.19
CA GLU A 268 4.80 6.79 18.52
C GLU A 268 4.62 8.30 18.62
N LYS A 269 4.96 9.06 17.56
CA LYS A 269 4.70 10.50 17.49
C LYS A 269 3.21 10.82 17.43
N GLU A 270 2.42 10.04 16.70
CA GLU A 270 0.97 10.19 16.64
C GLU A 270 0.29 9.82 17.97
N MET A 271 0.77 8.80 18.68
CA MET A 271 0.27 8.42 20.00
C MET A 271 0.62 9.46 21.07
N LYS A 272 1.84 10.03 21.04
CA LYS A 272 2.22 11.16 21.91
C LYS A 272 1.44 12.45 21.61
N GLY A 273 0.93 12.60 20.37
CA GLY A 273 0.12 13.75 19.95
C GLY A 273 -1.35 13.71 20.39
N LYS A 274 -1.84 12.58 20.93
CA LYS A 274 -3.19 12.42 21.48
C LYS A 274 -3.15 12.27 23.01
N THR A 275 -2.70 13.30 23.73
CA THR A 275 -3.12 13.46 25.13
C THR A 275 -4.49 14.16 25.15
N PRO A 276 -5.53 13.57 25.75
CA PRO A 276 -6.82 14.23 25.88
C PRO A 276 -6.70 15.34 26.93
N ALA A 277 -6.94 16.58 26.50
CA ALA A 277 -7.13 17.70 27.40
C ALA A 277 -8.41 17.49 28.22
N VAL A 278 -8.28 17.20 29.51
CA VAL A 278 -9.36 17.36 30.49
C VAL A 278 -8.84 18.20 31.65
N ASN A 279 -9.51 19.33 31.87
CA ASN A 279 -9.19 20.33 32.88
C ASN A 279 -9.38 19.81 34.32
N GLY A 280 -8.31 19.94 35.11
CA GLY A 280 -8.28 20.56 36.46
C GLY A 280 -9.19 20.05 37.59
N SER A 281 -8.58 19.51 38.64
CA SER A 281 -8.65 20.07 40.01
C SER A 281 -7.60 19.42 40.93
N ALA A 282 -7.12 20.22 41.89
CA ALA A 282 -5.94 20.01 42.72
C ALA A 282 -6.09 18.99 43.86
N ALA A 283 -4.93 18.47 44.30
CA ALA A 283 -4.46 18.38 45.70
C ALA A 283 -3.74 17.04 45.98
N GLY A 284 -2.62 17.12 46.70
CA GLY A 284 -2.15 16.04 47.57
C GLY A 284 -0.73 15.54 47.31
N GLU A 285 0.20 16.14 48.04
CA GLU A 285 1.58 15.71 48.31
C GLU A 285 1.71 14.22 48.69
N MET A 286 2.83 13.59 48.32
CA MET A 286 3.66 12.88 49.30
C MET A 286 5.06 12.54 48.74
N ASP A 287 6.06 13.14 49.39
CA ASP A 287 7.48 12.78 49.40
C ASP A 287 7.71 11.38 49.96
N VAL A 288 8.73 10.67 49.46
CA VAL A 288 9.56 9.78 50.28
C VAL A 288 11.01 9.89 49.80
N ASP A 289 11.86 10.21 50.76
CA ASP A 289 13.25 10.61 50.69
C ASP A 289 14.27 9.51 50.32
N GLU A 290 15.44 10.06 50.00
CA GLU A 290 16.79 9.53 49.80
C GLU A 290 17.39 8.63 50.91
N GLU A 291 18.53 8.04 50.52
CA GLU A 291 19.65 7.47 51.30
C GLU A 291 19.65 5.96 51.62
N SER A 292 20.56 5.24 50.96
CA SER A 292 21.79 4.75 51.64
C SER A 292 22.77 4.13 50.63
N GLU A 293 23.98 4.67 50.60
CA GLU A 293 25.16 4.09 49.95
C GLU A 293 25.67 2.89 50.77
N ASP A 294 25.99 1.77 50.11
CA ASP A 294 27.01 0.85 50.61
C ASP A 294 27.83 0.30 49.44
N ASN A 295 29.14 0.57 49.50
CA ASN A 295 30.15 0.17 48.52
C ASN A 295 30.76 -1.17 48.99
N THR A 296 30.65 -2.20 48.16
CA THR A 296 31.62 -3.31 48.16
C THR A 296 31.98 -3.64 46.71
N ASP A 297 33.27 -3.46 46.42
CA ASP A 297 33.94 -3.58 45.13
C ASP A 297 34.60 -4.98 45.06
N GLU A 298 34.17 -5.82 44.13
CA GLU A 298 35.00 -6.89 43.53
C GLU A 298 34.61 -7.05 42.03
N SER A 299 35.35 -6.34 41.19
CA SER A 299 35.75 -6.64 39.80
C SER A 299 35.23 -7.95 39.17
N GLU A 300 34.48 -7.84 38.05
CA GLU A 300 34.76 -8.56 36.78
C GLU A 300 33.83 -8.12 35.62
N GLY A 301 34.41 -7.58 34.54
CA GLY A 301 33.89 -7.65 33.16
C GLY A 301 32.78 -6.68 32.72
N GLU A 302 33.15 -5.57 32.06
CA GLU A 302 32.22 -4.70 31.32
C GLU A 302 31.52 -5.45 30.16
N GLY A 303 30.21 -5.63 30.27
CA GLY A 303 29.31 -6.07 29.20
C GLY A 303 28.29 -4.97 28.88
N ASP A 304 28.59 -4.16 27.87
CA ASP A 304 27.67 -3.20 27.25
C ASP A 304 26.69 -3.96 26.34
N ASP A 305 25.51 -4.30 26.88
CA ASP A 305 24.39 -4.87 26.10
C ASP A 305 23.66 -3.75 25.36
N THR A 306 24.36 -3.12 24.41
CA THR A 306 23.73 -2.32 23.38
C THR A 306 23.01 -3.26 22.40
N TYR A 307 21.70 -3.07 22.24
CA TYR A 307 20.83 -3.79 21.31
C TYR A 307 21.35 -3.63 19.87
N ASP A 308 22.15 -4.59 19.43
CA ASP A 308 22.91 -4.53 18.18
C ASP A 308 21.99 -4.83 16.99
N SER A 309 21.67 -3.78 16.22
CA SER A 309 21.17 -3.73 14.84
C SER A 309 20.84 -5.07 14.15
N ILE A 310 19.55 -5.28 13.86
CA ILE A 310 18.99 -6.47 13.20
C ILE A 310 19.40 -6.69 11.72
N ASP A 311 20.25 -5.84 11.15
CA ASP A 311 20.83 -6.04 9.82
C ASP A 311 22.27 -6.57 9.88
N ALA A 312 22.45 -7.73 10.50
CA ALA A 312 23.69 -8.49 10.42
C ALA A 312 23.88 -9.06 9.01
N TYR A 313 24.51 -8.27 8.13
CA TYR A 313 25.26 -8.84 7.00
C TYR A 313 26.22 -9.91 7.56
N PRO A 314 26.27 -11.14 7.01
CA PRO A 314 27.17 -12.15 7.53
C PRO A 314 28.62 -11.65 7.39
N LYS A 315 29.31 -11.50 8.52
CA LYS A 315 30.75 -11.24 8.57
C LYS A 315 31.46 -12.39 7.85
N LYS A 316 32.35 -12.03 6.92
CA LYS A 316 33.09 -12.97 6.07
C LYS A 316 33.93 -13.92 6.92
N THR A 317 33.63 -15.22 6.88
CA THR A 317 34.67 -16.24 7.00
C THR A 317 35.31 -16.42 5.64
N ALA A 318 36.63 -16.39 5.60
CA ALA A 318 37.40 -16.48 4.37
C ALA A 318 37.22 -17.86 3.73
N GLY A 319 36.80 -17.89 2.46
CA GLY A 319 36.87 -19.09 1.63
C GLY A 319 35.55 -19.78 1.30
N THR A 320 34.53 -19.05 0.81
CA THR A 320 33.52 -19.66 -0.08
C THR A 320 32.89 -18.58 -0.96
N THR A 321 32.65 -18.90 -2.23
CA THR A 321 32.06 -18.01 -3.24
C THR A 321 30.75 -17.40 -2.73
N SER A 322 30.74 -16.08 -2.52
CA SER A 322 29.57 -15.33 -2.05
C SER A 322 28.39 -15.53 -3.02
N ALA A 323 27.43 -16.37 -2.60
CA ALA A 323 26.13 -16.43 -3.23
C ALA A 323 25.47 -15.06 -3.04
N LYS A 324 25.01 -14.45 -4.14
CA LYS A 324 24.22 -13.22 -4.12
C LYS A 324 22.86 -13.53 -3.50
N THR A 325 22.75 -13.52 -2.18
CA THR A 325 21.46 -13.74 -1.50
C THR A 325 20.58 -12.52 -1.68
N SER A 326 19.53 -12.67 -2.50
CA SER A 326 18.49 -11.67 -2.64
C SER A 326 17.56 -11.72 -1.42
N VAL A 327 17.23 -10.57 -0.85
CA VAL A 327 16.40 -10.46 0.36
C VAL A 327 14.93 -10.42 -0.04
N PHE A 328 14.09 -11.27 0.57
CA PHE A 328 12.65 -11.24 0.38
C PHE A 328 12.04 -10.01 1.09
N MET A 329 11.24 -9.23 0.37
CA MET A 329 10.51 -8.09 0.95
C MET A 329 9.09 -8.51 1.31
N THR A 330 8.75 -8.42 2.59
CA THR A 330 7.38 -8.71 3.05
C THR A 330 6.39 -7.66 2.53
N PRO A 331 5.10 -8.02 2.32
CA PRO A 331 4.08 -7.06 1.90
C PRO A 331 3.98 -5.82 2.79
N LEU A 332 4.22 -5.98 4.10
CA LEU A 332 4.23 -4.86 5.05
C LEU A 332 5.35 -3.87 4.76
N HIS A 333 6.58 -4.33 4.49
CA HIS A 333 7.67 -3.46 4.05
C HIS A 333 7.31 -2.70 2.77
N LEU A 334 6.70 -3.40 1.79
CA LEU A 334 6.30 -2.78 0.52
C LEU A 334 5.25 -1.68 0.73
N ARG A 335 4.29 -1.91 1.62
CA ARG A 335 3.24 -0.95 1.97
C ARG A 335 3.83 0.31 2.56
N ASN A 336 4.72 0.18 3.53
CA ASN A 336 5.28 1.33 4.22
C ASN A 336 6.14 2.20 3.28
N HIS A 337 6.94 1.56 2.41
CA HIS A 337 7.67 2.27 1.34
C HIS A 337 6.74 3.07 0.42
N LEU A 338 5.59 2.49 0.05
CA LEU A 338 4.62 3.19 -0.78
C LEU A 338 3.88 4.30 -0.04
N ARG A 339 3.51 4.10 1.22
CA ARG A 339 2.85 5.14 2.03
C ARG A 339 3.73 6.38 2.16
N LEU A 340 5.02 6.19 2.42
CA LEU A 340 6.00 7.29 2.47
C LEU A 340 6.21 7.94 1.09
N LEU A 341 6.19 7.16 0.01
CA LEU A 341 6.26 7.72 -1.34
C LEU A 341 5.03 8.59 -1.65
N PHE A 342 3.85 8.11 -1.28
CA PHE A 342 2.59 8.80 -1.58
C PHE A 342 2.37 10.01 -0.69
N SER A 343 2.87 10.01 0.55
CA SER A 343 2.85 11.19 1.41
C SER A 343 3.79 12.29 0.90
N ASN A 344 4.98 11.93 0.43
CA ASN A 344 5.94 12.89 -0.12
C ASN A 344 5.50 13.45 -1.48
N GLU A 345 4.90 12.62 -2.34
CA GLU A 345 4.46 12.97 -3.70
C GLU A 345 2.92 12.99 -3.82
N ALA A 346 2.26 13.64 -2.86
CA ALA A 346 0.80 13.65 -2.73
C ALA A 346 0.08 14.20 -3.97
N GLU A 347 0.54 15.32 -4.53
CA GLU A 347 -0.09 15.94 -5.70
C GLU A 347 -0.04 15.04 -6.94
N LEU A 348 1.13 14.44 -7.19
CA LEU A 348 1.34 13.59 -8.34
C LEU A 348 0.51 12.31 -8.25
N THR A 349 0.53 11.65 -7.09
CA THR A 349 -0.23 10.42 -6.86
C THR A 349 -1.73 10.65 -6.90
N ARG A 350 -2.22 11.77 -6.36
CA ARG A 350 -3.63 12.19 -6.48
C ARG A 350 -4.03 12.29 -7.95
N LEU A 351 -3.29 13.05 -8.76
CA LEU A 351 -3.58 13.24 -10.17
C LEU A 351 -3.49 11.95 -11.00
N LEU A 352 -2.73 10.95 -10.56
CA LEU A 352 -2.60 9.68 -11.25
C LEU A 352 -3.82 8.78 -11.05
N PHE A 353 -4.30 8.64 -9.81
CA PHE A 353 -5.31 7.65 -9.44
C PHE A 353 -6.72 8.23 -9.21
N GLN A 354 -6.83 9.49 -8.83
CA GLN A 354 -8.13 10.16 -8.67
C GLN A 354 -8.38 11.03 -9.90
N GLN A 355 -9.45 10.73 -10.64
CA GLN A 355 -9.96 11.64 -11.66
C GLN A 355 -10.95 12.60 -11.01
N ARG A 356 -10.87 13.88 -11.38
CA ARG A 356 -11.80 14.90 -10.88
C ARG A 356 -13.24 14.56 -11.26
N ASP A 357 -14.09 14.44 -10.24
CA ASP A 357 -15.54 14.51 -10.41
C ASP A 357 -15.94 16.00 -10.45
N PRO A 358 -16.63 16.47 -11.52
CA PRO A 358 -17.15 17.84 -11.60
C PRO A 358 -17.99 18.24 -10.38
N GLN A 359 -18.68 17.29 -9.75
CA GLN A 359 -19.53 17.56 -8.58
C GLN A 359 -18.73 17.77 -7.28
N MET A 360 -17.46 17.34 -7.23
CA MET A 360 -16.61 17.37 -6.01
C MET A 360 -15.39 18.27 -6.13
N ALA A 361 -15.29 19.09 -7.18
CA ALA A 361 -14.17 19.99 -7.44
C ALA A 361 -13.71 20.80 -6.21
N ASN A 362 -14.66 21.29 -5.41
CA ASN A 362 -14.37 22.15 -4.26
C ASN A 362 -13.78 21.40 -3.05
N ALA A 363 -14.04 20.09 -2.90
CA ALA A 363 -13.52 19.31 -1.77
C ALA A 363 -12.07 18.82 -2.04
N VAL A 364 -11.74 18.59 -3.30
CA VAL A 364 -10.48 17.99 -3.73
C VAL A 364 -9.31 18.99 -3.70
N ASP A 365 -9.57 20.27 -4.02
CA ASP A 365 -8.54 21.33 -3.95
C ASP A 365 -8.12 21.64 -2.49
N VAL A 366 -9.02 21.45 -1.51
CA VAL A 366 -8.71 21.66 -0.08
C VAL A 366 -7.74 20.62 0.48
N LEU A 367 -7.70 19.42 -0.10
CA LEU A 367 -6.84 18.32 0.35
C LEU A 367 -5.43 18.37 -0.23
N SER A 368 -5.25 19.01 -1.38
CA SER A 368 -3.93 19.17 -2.00
C SER A 368 -3.01 20.12 -1.20
N SER A 369 -3.59 21.06 -0.46
CA SER A 369 -2.84 22.12 0.22
C SER A 369 -2.49 21.83 1.69
N LYS A 370 -2.97 20.72 2.27
CA LYS A 370 -2.70 20.39 3.68
C LYS A 370 -2.30 18.92 3.82
N ASN A 371 -1.14 18.66 4.42
CA ASN A 371 -0.72 17.35 4.94
C ASN A 371 -1.68 16.96 6.06
N LEU A 372 -2.86 16.48 5.69
CA LEU A 372 -3.92 16.13 6.62
C LEU A 372 -3.79 14.65 6.93
N GLY A 373 -3.49 14.34 8.20
CA GLY A 373 -3.39 12.98 8.72
C GLY A 373 -4.70 12.19 8.54
N SER A 374 -4.59 10.88 8.72
CA SER A 374 -5.60 9.84 8.49
C SER A 374 -6.96 10.01 9.22
N THR A 375 -7.16 11.04 10.03
CA THR A 375 -8.26 11.13 11.02
C THR A 375 -9.31 12.22 10.69
N LEU A 376 -9.63 12.44 9.42
CA LEU A 376 -10.82 13.21 9.06
C LEU A 376 -11.68 12.38 8.11
N THR A 377 -12.97 12.26 8.42
CA THR A 377 -13.98 11.57 7.61
C THR A 377 -14.21 12.35 6.33
N LEU A 378 -13.37 12.09 5.33
CA LEU A 378 -13.57 12.57 3.98
C LEU A 378 -14.84 11.93 3.38
N PRO A 379 -15.54 12.62 2.47
CA PRO A 379 -16.60 11.97 1.70
C PRO A 379 -16.05 10.73 0.98
N ALA A 380 -16.83 9.64 0.91
CA ALA A 380 -16.38 8.29 0.52
C ALA A 380 -15.55 8.19 -0.78
N ASN A 381 -15.67 9.17 -1.67
CA ASN A 381 -14.96 9.21 -2.95
C ASN A 381 -13.61 9.93 -2.90
N VAL A 382 -13.21 10.49 -1.75
CA VAL A 382 -12.00 11.30 -1.62
C VAL A 382 -11.07 10.69 -0.60
N ARG A 383 -9.89 10.25 -1.06
CA ARG A 383 -8.93 9.50 -0.24
C ARG A 383 -7.72 10.33 0.10
N THR A 384 -7.21 10.12 1.31
CA THR A 384 -5.89 10.63 1.69
C THR A 384 -4.81 9.97 0.84
N PRO A 385 -3.63 10.61 0.66
CA PRO A 385 -2.52 9.99 -0.08
C PRO A 385 -2.10 8.63 0.51
N ILE A 386 -2.23 8.47 1.83
CA ILE A 386 -1.95 7.20 2.53
C ILE A 386 -3.01 6.14 2.20
N GLY A 387 -4.30 6.48 2.24
CA GLY A 387 -5.38 5.56 1.85
C GLY A 387 -5.31 5.16 0.37
N LEU A 388 -4.74 6.03 -0.46
CA LEU A 388 -4.46 5.72 -1.87
C LEU A 388 -3.37 4.66 -2.02
N ALA A 389 -2.31 4.67 -1.19
CA ALA A 389 -1.30 3.62 -1.19
C ALA A 389 -1.85 2.26 -0.74
N ASP A 390 -2.88 2.26 0.13
CA ASP A 390 -3.49 1.04 0.62
C ASP A 390 -4.32 0.29 -0.43
N MET A 391 -4.66 0.91 -1.58
CA MET A 391 -5.36 0.23 -2.67
C MET A 391 -4.59 -0.98 -3.25
N PHE A 392 -3.26 -0.98 -3.08
CA PHE A 392 -2.38 -2.05 -3.54
C PHE A 392 -2.36 -3.25 -2.61
N PHE A 393 -3.02 -3.15 -1.46
CA PHE A 393 -2.98 -4.12 -0.40
C PHE A 393 -4.40 -4.50 0.05
N ILE A 394 -4.53 -5.66 0.66
CA ILE A 394 -5.78 -6.22 1.15
C ILE A 394 -5.56 -6.67 2.60
N GLU A 395 -6.38 -6.14 3.50
CA GLU A 395 -6.44 -6.54 4.91
C GLU A 395 -7.75 -7.26 5.23
N ALA A 396 -8.86 -6.76 4.69
CA ALA A 396 -10.18 -7.35 4.85
C ALA A 396 -10.69 -7.82 3.49
N LEU A 397 -11.04 -9.11 3.39
CA LEU A 397 -11.61 -9.68 2.17
C LEU A 397 -13.15 -9.71 2.30
N PRO A 398 -13.90 -8.98 1.46
CA PRO A 398 -15.36 -9.05 1.48
C PRO A 398 -15.83 -10.43 1.01
N VAL A 399 -16.77 -11.01 1.76
CA VAL A 399 -17.41 -12.28 1.44
C VAL A 399 -18.79 -12.00 0.87
N ALA A 400 -19.04 -12.51 -0.35
CA ALA A 400 -20.33 -12.36 -1.00
C ALA A 400 -21.45 -13.02 -0.18
N PRO A 401 -22.68 -12.46 -0.20
CA PRO A 401 -23.84 -13.07 0.46
C PRO A 401 -24.09 -14.53 0.07
N THR A 402 -24.71 -15.29 0.96
CA THR A 402 -25.03 -16.73 0.77
C THR A 402 -25.82 -16.98 -0.52
N LYS A 403 -26.69 -16.05 -0.93
CA LYS A 403 -27.48 -16.11 -2.17
C LYS A 403 -26.63 -16.18 -3.45
N PHE A 404 -25.44 -15.57 -3.45
CA PHE A 404 -24.50 -15.59 -4.58
C PHE A 404 -23.51 -16.76 -4.51
N ARG A 405 -23.54 -17.54 -3.43
CA ARG A 405 -22.71 -18.73 -3.22
C ARG A 405 -23.57 -19.93 -2.82
N PRO A 406 -24.63 -20.30 -3.57
CA PRO A 406 -25.50 -21.41 -3.18
C PRO A 406 -24.73 -22.74 -3.19
N ALA A 407 -25.10 -23.65 -2.29
CA ALA A 407 -24.65 -25.03 -2.33
C ALA A 407 -25.30 -25.76 -3.53
N SER A 408 -24.53 -26.64 -4.16
CA SER A 408 -25.00 -27.46 -5.28
C SER A 408 -25.41 -28.83 -4.74
N VAL A 409 -26.60 -29.32 -5.11
CA VAL A 409 -27.05 -30.66 -4.70
C VAL A 409 -26.99 -31.57 -5.91
N MET A 410 -26.16 -32.61 -5.87
CA MET A 410 -26.05 -33.61 -6.93
C MET A 410 -26.24 -35.00 -6.32
N ASN A 411 -27.27 -35.73 -6.78
CA ASN A 411 -27.58 -37.10 -6.34
C ASN A 411 -27.65 -37.25 -4.80
N ASP A 412 -28.39 -36.34 -4.15
CA ASP A 412 -28.59 -36.27 -2.69
C ASP A 412 -27.37 -35.85 -1.84
N GLU A 413 -26.19 -35.66 -2.45
CA GLU A 413 -25.03 -35.06 -1.77
C GLU A 413 -25.00 -33.53 -1.98
N VAL A 414 -24.87 -32.80 -0.89
CA VAL A 414 -24.71 -31.34 -0.89
C VAL A 414 -23.24 -31.01 -1.09
N MET A 415 -22.87 -30.60 -2.30
CA MET A 415 -21.55 -30.07 -2.60
C MET A 415 -21.47 -28.58 -2.29
N GLU A 416 -20.34 -28.18 -1.73
CA GLU A 416 -20.04 -26.76 -1.49
C GLU A 416 -19.84 -25.98 -2.79
N ASN A 417 -20.04 -24.66 -2.73
CA ASN A 417 -19.76 -23.79 -3.85
C ASN A 417 -18.24 -23.72 -4.10
N PRO A 418 -17.75 -23.73 -5.35
CA PRO A 418 -16.33 -23.58 -5.66
C PRO A 418 -15.66 -22.36 -5.00
N GLN A 419 -16.39 -21.24 -4.82
CA GLN A 419 -15.85 -20.07 -4.11
C GLN A 419 -15.56 -20.35 -2.64
N ASN A 420 -16.39 -21.19 -2.00
CA ASN A 420 -16.23 -21.53 -0.58
C ASN A 420 -15.02 -22.43 -0.34
N VAL A 421 -14.63 -23.24 -1.32
CA VAL A 421 -13.40 -24.04 -1.27
C VAL A 421 -12.18 -23.12 -1.06
N TYR A 422 -12.09 -22.04 -1.84
CA TYR A 422 -10.98 -21.09 -1.75
C TYR A 422 -11.06 -20.21 -0.49
N LEU A 423 -12.26 -19.72 -0.12
CA LEU A 423 -12.46 -18.93 1.10
C LEU A 423 -12.18 -19.77 2.36
N GLY A 424 -12.60 -21.04 2.37
CA GLY A 424 -12.32 -21.99 3.45
C GLY A 424 -10.83 -22.28 3.58
N ALA A 425 -10.09 -22.37 2.46
CA ALA A 425 -8.64 -22.47 2.48
C ALA A 425 -7.97 -21.23 3.11
N ILE A 426 -8.45 -20.01 2.79
CA ILE A 426 -7.98 -18.77 3.42
C ILE A 426 -8.25 -18.79 4.92
N LEU A 427 -9.45 -19.17 5.36
CA LEU A 427 -9.80 -19.24 6.79
C LEU A 427 -8.90 -20.20 7.56
N LYS A 428 -8.65 -21.40 7.02
CA LYS A 428 -7.72 -22.38 7.62
C LYS A 428 -6.31 -21.80 7.78
N ILE A 429 -5.80 -21.09 6.77
CA ILE A 429 -4.49 -20.42 6.84
C ILE A 429 -4.51 -19.28 7.86
N CYS A 430 -5.59 -18.50 7.96
CA CYS A 430 -5.71 -17.42 8.91
C CYS A 430 -5.76 -17.91 10.37
N VAL A 431 -6.42 -19.04 10.63
CA VAL A 431 -6.40 -19.70 11.94
C VAL A 431 -5.01 -20.25 12.23
N PHE A 432 -4.39 -20.95 11.28
CA PHE A 432 -3.04 -21.48 11.44
C PHE A 432 -2.01 -20.36 11.73
N MET A 433 -2.07 -19.26 11.00
CA MET A 433 -1.17 -18.12 11.20
C MET A 433 -1.37 -17.46 12.58
N ARG A 434 -2.60 -17.37 13.07
CA ARG A 434 -2.87 -16.89 14.43
C ARG A 434 -2.26 -17.80 15.49
N ASN A 435 -2.44 -19.10 15.37
CA ASN A 435 -1.87 -20.08 16.31
C ASN A 435 -0.33 -20.11 16.29
N VAL A 436 0.30 -19.80 15.15
CA VAL A 436 1.77 -19.72 15.03
C VAL A 436 2.32 -18.46 15.71
N VAL A 437 1.59 -17.35 15.66
CA VAL A 437 2.02 -16.07 16.26
C VAL A 437 1.72 -16.05 17.76
N ASP A 438 0.58 -16.59 18.16
CA ASP A 438 0.16 -16.66 19.55
C ASP A 438 -0.37 -18.08 19.85
N PRO A 439 0.50 -18.97 20.37
CA PRO A 439 0.10 -20.32 20.74
C PRO A 439 -0.73 -20.37 22.04
N ASP A 440 -0.72 -19.29 22.84
CA ASP A 440 -1.38 -19.20 24.15
C ASP A 440 -2.68 -18.38 24.11
N ALA A 441 -3.04 -17.78 22.97
CA ALA A 441 -4.34 -17.16 22.76
C ALA A 441 -5.46 -18.21 22.80
N ASP A 442 -6.12 -18.33 23.96
CA ASP A 442 -7.29 -19.17 24.21
C ASP A 442 -8.32 -19.12 23.05
N VAL A 443 -8.30 -20.14 22.19
CA VAL A 443 -9.40 -20.39 21.25
C VAL A 443 -10.38 -21.33 21.92
N ALA A 444 -11.44 -20.75 22.49
CA ALA A 444 -12.60 -21.51 22.93
C ALA A 444 -13.17 -22.33 21.75
N ASP A 445 -13.31 -23.65 21.97
CA ASP A 445 -14.09 -24.61 21.18
C ASP A 445 -13.86 -24.64 19.66
N VAL A 446 -12.74 -25.22 19.21
CA VAL A 446 -12.71 -25.99 17.95
C VAL A 446 -11.77 -27.18 18.09
N ASP A 447 -12.35 -28.37 18.22
CA ASP A 447 -11.73 -29.71 18.32
C ASP A 447 -10.25 -29.80 17.87
N SER A 448 -9.35 -29.46 18.80
CA SER A 448 -7.94 -29.13 18.56
C SER A 448 -7.03 -30.35 18.45
N ARG A 449 -7.55 -31.54 18.19
CA ARG A 449 -6.75 -32.76 18.32
C ARG A 449 -5.82 -33.02 17.13
N ALA A 450 -6.22 -32.60 15.92
CA ALA A 450 -5.39 -32.75 14.71
C ALA A 450 -4.38 -31.60 14.52
N VAL A 451 -4.56 -30.47 15.22
CA VAL A 451 -3.67 -29.29 15.12
C VAL A 451 -2.63 -29.30 16.24
N ALA A 452 -2.99 -29.80 17.44
CA ALA A 452 -2.07 -29.96 18.56
C ALA A 452 -0.95 -30.98 18.28
N GLU A 453 -1.25 -32.11 17.62
CA GLU A 453 -0.23 -33.11 17.24
C GLU A 453 0.82 -32.54 16.26
N ALA A 454 0.45 -31.55 15.43
CA ALA A 454 1.41 -30.88 14.55
C ALA A 454 2.26 -29.82 15.28
N ALA A 455 1.77 -29.29 16.39
CA ALA A 455 2.45 -28.27 17.20
C ALA A 455 3.48 -28.89 18.17
N GLU A 456 3.18 -30.04 18.78
CA GLU A 456 4.11 -30.73 19.70
C GLU A 456 5.33 -31.35 18.99
N ALA A 457 5.23 -31.68 17.70
CA ALA A 457 6.28 -32.40 16.99
C ALA A 457 7.47 -31.53 16.53
N THR A 458 7.53 -30.22 16.82
CA THR A 458 8.69 -29.40 16.39
C THR A 458 9.02 -28.27 17.37
N GLN A 459 9.64 -28.65 18.49
CA GLN A 459 10.37 -27.69 19.33
C GLN A 459 11.66 -27.24 18.63
N GLY A 460 11.89 -25.92 18.62
CA GLY A 460 13.24 -25.36 18.63
C GLY A 460 13.87 -25.04 17.27
N GLY A 461 13.22 -24.20 16.46
CA GLY A 461 13.90 -23.52 15.35
C GLY A 461 12.94 -22.90 14.34
N LEU A 462 13.13 -21.61 14.03
CA LEU A 462 12.60 -20.90 12.86
C LEU A 462 11.08 -20.59 12.84
N ASN A 463 10.56 -19.90 13.88
CA ASN A 463 9.22 -19.29 13.81
C ASN A 463 9.06 -18.36 12.61
N TYR A 464 10.11 -17.60 12.25
CA TYR A 464 10.05 -16.63 11.16
C TYR A 464 9.90 -17.26 9.77
N GLU A 465 10.60 -18.36 9.48
CA GLU A 465 10.49 -19.06 8.19
C GLU A 465 9.10 -19.68 8.03
N ARG A 466 8.53 -20.24 9.11
CA ARG A 466 7.16 -20.73 9.15
C ARG A 466 6.14 -19.61 8.92
N VAL A 467 6.34 -18.44 9.53
CA VAL A 467 5.48 -17.26 9.30
C VAL A 467 5.56 -16.79 7.85
N ILE A 468 6.76 -16.64 7.27
CA ILE A 468 6.92 -16.20 5.88
C ILE A 468 6.29 -17.19 4.90
N SER A 469 6.57 -18.49 5.05
CA SER A 469 6.01 -19.53 4.18
C SER A 469 4.47 -19.56 4.27
N THR A 470 3.91 -19.40 5.46
CA THR A 470 2.46 -19.27 5.69
C THR A 470 1.91 -18.01 5.02
N TRP A 471 2.61 -16.89 5.09
CA TRP A 471 2.21 -15.63 4.46
C TRP A 471 2.20 -15.74 2.92
N VAL A 472 3.21 -16.41 2.33
CA VAL A 472 3.22 -16.69 0.88
C VAL A 472 2.04 -17.59 0.49
N ARG A 473 1.71 -18.59 1.32
CA ARG A 473 0.55 -19.46 1.09
C ARG A 473 -0.78 -18.70 1.21
N LEU A 474 -0.86 -17.71 2.11
CA LEU A 474 -2.01 -16.81 2.24
C LEU A 474 -2.18 -15.99 0.94
N GLN A 475 -1.10 -15.38 0.45
CA GLN A 475 -1.10 -14.64 -0.82
C GLN A 475 -1.55 -15.52 -1.99
N GLN A 476 -1.06 -16.75 -2.08
CA GLN A 476 -1.48 -17.70 -3.12
C GLN A 476 -2.98 -18.02 -3.05
N SER A 477 -3.52 -18.18 -1.84
CA SER A 477 -4.95 -18.49 -1.64
C SER A 477 -5.84 -17.31 -1.98
N VAL A 478 -5.43 -16.08 -1.63
CA VAL A 478 -6.11 -14.84 -2.05
C VAL A 478 -6.04 -14.66 -3.58
N ASN A 479 -4.91 -14.97 -4.19
CA ASN A 479 -4.78 -14.96 -5.64
C ASN A 479 -5.76 -15.94 -6.30
N ASN A 480 -5.96 -17.15 -5.75
CA ASN A 480 -6.93 -18.11 -6.30
C ASN A 480 -8.37 -17.60 -6.28
N VAL A 481 -8.75 -16.84 -5.25
CA VAL A 481 -10.10 -16.23 -5.15
C VAL A 481 -10.29 -15.16 -6.23
N MET A 482 -9.27 -14.34 -6.48
CA MET A 482 -9.36 -13.18 -7.37
C MET A 482 -9.08 -13.54 -8.84
N ASP A 483 -8.02 -14.32 -9.09
CA ASP A 483 -7.55 -14.72 -10.41
C ASP A 483 -6.58 -15.91 -10.30
N SER A 484 -7.08 -17.11 -10.60
CA SER A 484 -6.30 -18.35 -10.55
C SER A 484 -5.12 -18.39 -11.53
N SER A 485 -5.13 -17.56 -12.59
CA SER A 485 -4.03 -17.50 -13.57
C SER A 485 -2.77 -16.81 -13.03
N LYS A 486 -2.88 -16.04 -11.94
CA LYS A 486 -1.77 -15.29 -11.33
C LYS A 486 -0.94 -16.12 -10.36
N ASN A 487 -1.37 -17.34 -10.09
CA ASN A 487 -0.55 -18.28 -9.35
C ASN A 487 0.42 -18.99 -10.28
N PRO A 488 1.63 -19.33 -9.79
CA PRO A 488 2.57 -20.12 -10.58
C PRO A 488 1.87 -21.42 -10.97
N VAL A 489 1.81 -21.68 -12.27
CA VAL A 489 1.33 -22.95 -12.80
C VAL A 489 2.19 -24.02 -12.13
N LEU A 490 1.54 -24.96 -11.42
CA LEU A 490 2.19 -26.17 -10.94
C LEU A 490 3.06 -26.68 -12.09
N GLY A 491 4.37 -26.79 -11.88
CA GLY A 491 5.27 -27.30 -12.92
C GLY A 491 4.75 -28.65 -13.44
N LYS A 492 5.31 -29.14 -14.55
CA LYS A 492 4.91 -30.42 -15.21
C LYS A 492 4.74 -31.65 -14.29
N ASN A 493 5.15 -31.57 -13.02
CA ASN A 493 5.04 -32.62 -12.00
C ASN A 493 4.06 -32.31 -10.85
N GLY A 494 3.18 -31.31 -10.95
CA GLY A 494 2.11 -31.11 -9.96
C GLY A 494 2.58 -30.71 -8.56
N LYS A 495 3.85 -30.34 -8.37
CA LYS A 495 4.37 -29.84 -7.09
C LYS A 495 4.39 -28.31 -7.09
N PRO A 496 3.96 -27.64 -6.00
CA PRO A 496 4.23 -26.21 -5.82
C PRO A 496 5.75 -25.99 -5.82
N ALA A 497 6.19 -24.81 -6.25
CA ALA A 497 7.58 -24.42 -6.09
C ALA A 497 7.90 -24.45 -4.59
N ASP A 498 8.88 -25.27 -4.20
CA ASP A 498 9.34 -25.38 -2.82
C ASP A 498 9.75 -23.99 -2.29
N PRO A 499 9.52 -23.72 -0.99
CA PRO A 499 9.64 -22.39 -0.36
C PRO A 499 10.95 -21.65 -0.63
#